data_AF-A0A8S2DNQ6-F1
#
_entry.id   AF-A0A8S2DNQ6-F1
#
_cell.length_a   1.000
_cell.length_b   1.000
_cell.length_c   1.000
_cell.angle_alpha   90.00
_cell.angle_beta   90.00
_cell.angle_gamma   90.00
#
_symmetry.space_group_name_H-M   'P 1'
#
loop_
_entity.id
_entity.type
_entity.pdbx_description
1 polymer ?
#
loop_
_entity_poly.entity_id
_entity_poly.type
_entity_poly.pdbx_seq_one_letter_code
_entity_poly.pdbx_strand_id
1 'polypeptide(L)'
;MVDGHAHSELDNFEPCKFKVEGIEYYSAENYYQCQKTTTPEDHEKVRKSGCGADVWRVGSHVKIKPNWESIKVNQMYLGNKAKFEQNEHIAKQLCATKGKITFRGSTAFWNEWNAAIMERIRAEMRQSGEEDTKTIERITKAMSEYEKEH
;
A
#
# COMPACT_ATOMS: atom_id res chain seq x y z
N MET A 1 -12.58 -4.13 -3.68
CA MET A 1 -14.02 -3.89 -3.87
C MET A 1 -14.54 -3.04 -2.73
N VAL A 2 -15.47 -2.14 -3.02
CA VAL A 2 -16.27 -1.44 -2.01
C VAL A 2 -17.73 -1.74 -2.30
N ASP A 3 -18.46 -2.25 -1.30
CA ASP A 3 -19.86 -2.69 -1.44
C ASP A 3 -20.12 -3.61 -2.66
N GLY A 4 -19.14 -4.45 -3.00
CA GLY A 4 -19.22 -5.40 -4.11
C GLY A 4 -18.79 -4.86 -5.48
N HIS A 5 -18.48 -3.57 -5.60
CA HIS A 5 -18.00 -2.97 -6.85
C HIS A 5 -16.47 -2.93 -6.92
N ALA A 6 -15.92 -3.11 -8.12
CA ALA A 6 -14.48 -2.99 -8.36
C ALA A 6 -14.05 -1.52 -8.43
N HIS A 7 -12.88 -1.22 -7.89
CA HIS A 7 -12.29 0.11 -7.79
C HIS A 7 -10.80 -0.04 -8.10
N SER A 8 -10.35 0.51 -9.22
CA SER A 8 -8.95 0.37 -9.66
C SER A 8 -8.00 1.15 -8.77
N GLU A 9 -8.46 2.26 -8.20
CA GLU A 9 -7.69 3.08 -7.26
C GLU A 9 -7.25 2.30 -6.01
N LEU A 10 -7.97 1.23 -5.64
CA LEU A 10 -7.61 0.35 -4.52
C LEU A 10 -6.50 -0.66 -4.88
N ASP A 11 -6.20 -0.87 -6.15
CA ASP A 11 -5.18 -1.82 -6.57
C ASP A 11 -3.78 -1.26 -6.29
N ASN A 12 -2.95 -2.04 -5.58
CA ASN A 12 -1.56 -1.69 -5.31
C ASN A 12 -0.72 -1.62 -6.61
N PHE A 13 -1.15 -2.34 -7.65
CA PHE A 13 -0.50 -2.38 -8.96
C PHE A 13 -0.97 -1.26 -9.90
N GLU A 14 -2.02 -0.51 -9.53
CA GLU A 14 -2.56 0.58 -10.35
C GLU A 14 -1.44 1.58 -10.71
N PRO A 15 -1.19 1.82 -12.01
CA PRO A 15 -0.17 2.75 -12.45
C PRO A 15 -0.45 4.16 -11.95
N CYS A 16 0.36 4.63 -11.00
CA CYS A 16 0.15 5.89 -10.34
C CYS A 16 1.51 6.39 -9.85
N LYS A 17 2.01 7.45 -10.48
CA LYS A 17 3.35 7.96 -10.18
C LYS A 17 3.32 8.80 -8.91
N PHE A 18 4.35 8.64 -8.08
CA PHE A 18 4.59 9.47 -6.91
C PHE A 18 6.08 9.45 -6.57
N LYS A 19 6.52 10.39 -5.74
CA LYS A 19 7.91 10.51 -5.29
C LYS A 19 8.04 10.29 -3.78
N VAL A 20 9.05 9.53 -3.38
CA VAL A 20 9.46 9.40 -1.98
C VAL A 20 10.96 9.71 -1.93
N GLU A 21 11.36 10.66 -1.08
CA GLU A 21 12.77 11.09 -0.96
C GLU A 21 13.41 11.49 -2.30
N GLY A 22 12.62 12.09 -3.20
CA GLY A 22 13.08 12.50 -4.54
C GLY A 22 13.12 11.38 -5.59
N ILE A 23 12.87 10.12 -5.20
CA ILE A 23 12.84 8.96 -6.10
C ILE A 23 11.41 8.76 -6.63
N GLU A 24 11.26 8.65 -7.96
CA GLU A 24 9.97 8.37 -8.61
C GLU A 24 9.69 6.87 -8.70
N TYR A 25 8.48 6.50 -8.26
CA TYR A 25 7.90 5.15 -8.32
C TYR A 25 6.66 5.14 -9.22
N TYR A 26 6.35 3.97 -9.79
CA TYR A 26 5.29 3.84 -10.80
C TYR A 26 3.96 3.28 -10.27
N SER A 27 3.96 2.72 -9.05
CA SER A 27 2.80 2.17 -8.34
C SER A 27 3.16 1.91 -6.89
N ALA A 28 2.18 1.64 -6.03
CA ALA A 28 2.44 1.27 -4.64
C ALA A 28 3.20 -0.06 -4.55
N GLU A 29 2.88 -1.05 -5.41
CA GLU A 29 3.63 -2.30 -5.49
C GLU A 29 5.09 -2.06 -5.93
N ASN A 30 5.33 -1.14 -6.87
CA ASN A 30 6.68 -0.79 -7.30
C ASN A 30 7.52 -0.25 -6.14
N TYR A 31 6.97 0.68 -5.37
CA TYR A 31 7.61 1.13 -4.13
C TYR A 31 7.84 -0.03 -3.16
N TYR A 32 6.81 -0.82 -2.86
CA TYR A 32 6.88 -1.93 -1.91
C TYR A 32 7.98 -2.95 -2.25
N GLN A 33 8.06 -3.38 -3.52
CA GLN A 33 9.09 -4.32 -3.95
C GLN A 33 10.50 -3.69 -3.92
N CYS A 34 10.62 -2.37 -4.13
CA CYS A 34 11.91 -1.67 -3.98
C CYS A 34 12.36 -1.65 -2.52
N GLN A 35 11.45 -1.43 -1.57
CA GLN A 35 11.77 -1.39 -0.13
C GLN A 35 12.14 -2.77 0.44
N LYS A 36 11.83 -3.83 -0.29
CA LYS A 36 12.21 -5.21 0.08
C LYS A 36 13.71 -5.46 -0.06
N THR A 37 14.41 -4.71 -0.90
CA THR A 37 15.80 -5.01 -1.30
C THR A 37 16.83 -4.57 -0.26
N THR A 38 18.00 -5.21 -0.28
CA THR A 38 19.11 -4.85 0.61
C THR A 38 20.13 -3.90 0.01
N THR A 39 20.17 -3.76 -1.32
CA THR A 39 21.18 -2.95 -2.02
C THR A 39 20.55 -1.92 -2.97
N PRO A 40 21.25 -0.80 -3.22
CA PRO A 40 20.79 0.19 -4.21
C PRO A 40 20.64 -0.37 -5.62
N GLU A 41 21.47 -1.33 -6.02
CA GLU A 41 21.42 -1.94 -7.35
C GLU A 41 20.14 -2.77 -7.53
N ASP A 42 19.79 -3.58 -6.54
CA ASP A 42 18.54 -4.36 -6.56
C ASP A 42 17.33 -3.42 -6.47
N HIS A 43 17.39 -2.39 -5.61
CA HIS A 43 16.35 -1.37 -5.51
C HIS A 43 16.08 -0.75 -6.89
N GLU A 44 17.12 -0.30 -7.58
CA GLU A 44 17.00 0.36 -8.88
C GLU A 44 16.55 -0.61 -9.98
N LYS A 45 16.99 -1.88 -9.94
CA LYS A 45 16.54 -2.93 -10.85
C LYS A 45 15.04 -3.17 -10.72
N VAL A 46 14.53 -3.28 -9.49
CA VAL A 46 13.09 -3.42 -9.23
C VAL A 46 12.37 -2.15 -9.68
N ARG A 47 12.86 -0.98 -9.31
CA ARG A 47 12.22 0.31 -9.65
C ARG A 47 12.02 0.46 -11.16
N LYS A 48 13.05 0.14 -11.95
CA LYS A 48 13.05 0.21 -13.41
C LYS A 48 12.15 -0.82 -14.10
N SER A 49 11.66 -1.85 -13.40
CA SER A 49 10.70 -2.81 -13.95
C SER A 49 9.28 -2.23 -14.15
N GLY A 50 9.01 -1.03 -13.62
CA GLY A 50 7.76 -0.32 -13.85
C GLY A 50 6.61 -0.80 -12.96
N CYS A 51 5.43 -1.02 -13.55
CA CYS A 51 4.20 -1.42 -12.86
C CYS A 51 3.70 -2.80 -13.33
N GLY A 52 2.71 -3.34 -12.62
CA GLY A 52 2.08 -4.62 -12.99
C GLY A 52 2.88 -5.86 -12.59
N ALA A 53 2.64 -6.98 -13.27
CA ALA A 53 3.18 -8.29 -12.87
C ALA A 53 4.72 -8.38 -12.92
N ASP A 54 5.35 -7.55 -13.76
CA ASP A 54 6.81 -7.53 -13.92
C ASP A 54 7.51 -7.10 -12.64
N VAL A 55 6.94 -6.15 -11.89
CA VAL A 55 7.55 -5.68 -10.65
C VAL A 55 7.56 -6.72 -9.56
N TRP A 56 6.48 -7.50 -9.47
CA TRP A 56 6.40 -8.63 -8.55
C TRP A 56 7.37 -9.74 -8.95
N ARG A 57 7.49 -10.04 -10.26
CA ARG A 57 8.43 -11.03 -10.77
C ARG A 57 9.89 -10.64 -10.47
N VAL A 58 10.27 -9.38 -10.66
CA VAL A 58 11.64 -8.94 -10.38
C VAL A 58 11.89 -8.88 -8.87
N GLY A 59 10.96 -8.32 -8.10
CA GLY A 59 11.06 -8.19 -6.64
C GLY A 59 10.96 -9.50 -5.86
N SER A 60 10.47 -10.59 -6.46
CA SER A 60 10.47 -11.91 -5.83
C SER A 60 11.84 -12.60 -5.82
N HIS A 61 12.79 -12.15 -6.64
CA HIS A 61 14.11 -12.75 -6.79
C HIS A 61 15.25 -11.97 -6.11
N VAL A 62 14.94 -10.87 -5.41
CA VAL A 62 15.92 -10.03 -4.72
C VAL A 62 16.30 -10.58 -3.35
N LYS A 63 17.48 -10.20 -2.86
CA LYS A 63 17.83 -10.44 -1.45
C LYS A 63 16.96 -9.55 -0.56
N ILE A 64 16.22 -10.19 0.34
CA ILE A 64 15.23 -9.55 1.20
C ILE A 64 15.91 -9.01 2.46
N LYS A 65 15.47 -7.84 2.94
CA LYS A 65 15.92 -7.30 4.24
C LYS A 65 15.63 -8.28 5.39
N PRO A 66 16.54 -8.44 6.38
CA PRO A 66 16.33 -9.38 7.49
C PRO A 66 15.06 -9.12 8.31
N ASN A 67 14.70 -7.85 8.51
CA ASN A 67 13.50 -7.43 9.25
C ASN A 67 12.28 -7.22 8.34
N TRP A 68 12.28 -7.76 7.12
CA TRP A 68 11.22 -7.48 6.15
C TRP A 68 9.83 -7.89 6.65
N GLU A 69 9.75 -9.02 7.33
CA GLU A 69 8.47 -9.55 7.81
C GLU A 69 7.76 -8.55 8.74
N SER A 70 8.49 -7.90 9.66
CA SER A 70 7.91 -6.93 10.58
C SER A 70 7.52 -5.60 9.93
N ILE A 71 8.24 -5.16 8.90
CA ILE A 71 8.02 -3.84 8.28
C ILE A 71 7.13 -3.88 7.02
N LYS A 72 6.86 -5.05 6.41
CA LYS A 72 6.23 -5.13 5.09
C LYS A 72 4.84 -4.49 5.05
N VAL A 73 4.04 -4.63 6.12
CA VAL A 73 2.71 -4.03 6.20
C VAL A 73 2.82 -2.51 6.23
N ASN A 74 3.76 -1.97 7.01
CA ASN A 74 4.01 -0.54 7.05
C ASN A 74 4.51 0.00 5.69
N GLN A 75 5.40 -0.73 5.00
CA GLN A 75 5.87 -0.32 3.68
C GLN A 75 4.75 -0.31 2.63
N MET A 76 3.82 -1.26 2.68
CA MET A 76 2.64 -1.26 1.81
C MET A 76 1.73 -0.05 2.08
N TYR A 77 1.54 0.30 3.37
CA TYR A 77 0.80 1.49 3.76
C TYR A 77 1.49 2.77 3.28
N LEU A 78 2.81 2.92 3.47
CA LEU A 78 3.55 4.11 3.03
C LEU A 78 3.48 4.32 1.52
N GLY A 79 3.65 3.24 0.74
CA GLY A 79 3.53 3.31 -0.73
C GLY A 79 2.13 3.74 -1.19
N ASN A 80 1.08 3.16 -0.60
CA ASN A 80 -0.29 3.55 -0.92
C ASN A 80 -0.63 4.96 -0.43
N LYS A 81 -0.16 5.36 0.75
CA LYS A 81 -0.36 6.70 1.27
C LYS A 81 0.25 7.74 0.35
N ALA A 82 1.52 7.58 -0.04
CA ALA A 82 2.18 8.48 -0.99
C ALA A 82 1.47 8.52 -2.35
N LYS A 83 1.00 7.36 -2.84
CA LYS A 83 0.15 7.25 -4.03
C LYS A 83 -1.07 8.17 -3.92
N PHE A 84 -1.86 8.09 -2.85
CA PHE A 84 -3.07 8.90 -2.69
C PHE A 84 -2.77 10.38 -2.39
N GLU A 85 -1.78 10.69 -1.55
CA GLU A 85 -1.40 12.07 -1.21
C GLU A 85 -0.95 12.88 -2.43
N GLN A 86 -0.27 12.24 -3.39
CA GLN A 86 0.26 12.93 -4.58
C GLN A 86 -0.66 12.84 -5.80
N ASN A 87 -1.78 12.12 -5.70
CA ASN A 87 -2.72 11.93 -6.80
C ASN A 87 -4.16 12.23 -6.34
N GLU A 88 -4.51 13.51 -6.30
CA GLU A 88 -5.80 13.99 -5.78
C GLU A 88 -7.02 13.33 -6.43
N HIS A 89 -6.94 12.97 -7.72
CA HIS A 89 -8.06 12.39 -8.46
C HIS A 89 -8.49 11.03 -7.89
N ILE A 90 -7.55 10.13 -7.62
CA ILE A 90 -7.84 8.83 -6.98
C ILE A 90 -8.14 8.99 -5.49
N ALA A 91 -7.57 9.98 -4.80
CA ALA A 91 -7.91 10.26 -3.41
C ALA A 91 -9.38 10.68 -3.26
N LYS A 92 -9.86 11.52 -4.18
CA LYS A 92 -11.28 11.91 -4.25
C LYS A 92 -12.20 10.71 -4.52
N GLN A 93 -11.79 9.79 -5.41
CA GLN A 93 -12.53 8.55 -5.66
C GLN A 93 -12.63 7.68 -4.40
N LEU A 94 -11.49 7.45 -3.72
CA LEU A 94 -11.45 6.69 -2.47
C LEU A 94 -12.35 7.32 -1.39
N CYS A 95 -12.28 8.64 -1.20
CA CYS A 95 -13.06 9.36 -0.20
C CYS A 95 -14.56 9.36 -0.50
N ALA A 96 -14.95 9.31 -1.77
CA ALA A 96 -16.35 9.22 -2.19
C ALA A 96 -16.97 7.86 -1.87
N THR A 97 -16.15 6.82 -1.70
CA THR A 97 -16.65 5.49 -1.32
C THR A 97 -17.18 5.45 0.11
N LYS A 98 -18.19 4.62 0.34
CA LYS A 98 -18.76 4.31 1.66
C LYS A 98 -18.79 2.80 1.85
N GLY A 99 -18.99 2.33 3.08
CA GLY A 99 -19.07 0.91 3.36
C GLY A 99 -17.71 0.20 3.44
N LYS A 100 -17.76 -1.13 3.52
CA LYS A 100 -16.61 -1.99 3.85
C LYS A 100 -15.73 -2.21 2.62
N ILE A 101 -14.42 -2.08 2.80
CA ILE A 101 -13.46 -2.42 1.75
C ILE A 101 -13.10 -3.90 1.87
N THR A 102 -13.11 -4.61 0.75
CA THR A 102 -12.73 -6.03 0.69
C THR A 102 -11.82 -6.31 -0.49
N PHE A 103 -10.84 -7.18 -0.30
CA PHE A 103 -9.94 -7.64 -1.36
C PHE A 103 -10.15 -9.13 -1.62
N ARG A 104 -9.89 -9.53 -2.87
CA ARG A 104 -9.89 -10.92 -3.35
C ARG A 104 -8.76 -11.06 -4.37
N GLY A 105 -8.30 -12.30 -4.60
CA GLY A 105 -7.27 -12.58 -5.61
C GLY A 105 -5.82 -12.47 -5.12
N SER A 106 -5.60 -12.20 -3.83
CA SER A 106 -4.30 -12.34 -3.15
C SER A 106 -4.36 -13.37 -2.03
N THR A 107 -3.27 -13.52 -1.26
CA THR A 107 -3.24 -14.39 -0.07
C THR A 107 -4.21 -13.87 1.00
N ALA A 108 -4.67 -14.74 1.92
CA ALA A 108 -5.54 -14.33 3.02
C ALA A 108 -4.96 -13.15 3.82
N PHE A 109 -3.66 -13.22 4.12
CA PHE A 109 -2.90 -12.15 4.77
C PHE A 109 -3.02 -10.81 4.03
N TRP A 110 -2.74 -10.79 2.72
CA TRP A 110 -2.77 -9.54 1.96
C TRP A 110 -4.20 -9.06 1.67
N ASN A 111 -5.17 -9.95 1.56
CA ASN A 111 -6.57 -9.54 1.42
C ASN A 111 -7.05 -8.78 2.67
N GLU A 112 -6.64 -9.23 3.86
CA GLU A 112 -6.95 -8.57 5.12
C GLU A 112 -6.21 -7.23 5.25
N TRP A 113 -4.88 -7.24 5.09
CA TRP A 113 -4.07 -6.04 5.26
C TRP A 113 -4.34 -4.98 4.21
N ASN A 114 -4.54 -5.34 2.94
CA ASN A 114 -4.89 -4.34 1.91
C ASN A 114 -6.24 -3.69 2.22
N ALA A 115 -7.23 -4.44 2.73
CA ALA A 115 -8.50 -3.86 3.16
C ALA A 115 -8.29 -2.86 4.31
N ALA A 116 -7.56 -3.25 5.35
CA ALA A 116 -7.26 -2.38 6.49
C ALA A 116 -6.47 -1.13 6.08
N ILE A 117 -5.43 -1.28 5.25
CA ILE A 117 -4.62 -0.16 4.76
C ILE A 117 -5.49 0.85 3.99
N MET A 118 -6.35 0.38 3.10
CA MET A 118 -7.24 1.26 2.33
C MET A 118 -8.29 1.93 3.22
N GLU A 119 -8.83 1.24 4.23
CA GLU A 119 -9.75 1.83 5.19
C GLU A 119 -9.09 2.93 6.02
N ARG A 120 -7.85 2.68 6.48
CA ARG A 120 -7.05 3.68 7.18
C ARG A 120 -6.78 4.89 6.31
N ILE A 121 -6.28 4.70 5.09
CA ILE A 121 -5.98 5.82 4.17
C ILE A 121 -7.26 6.61 3.86
N ARG A 122 -8.38 5.92 3.59
CA ARG A 122 -9.66 6.60 3.35
C ARG A 122 -10.08 7.45 4.55
N ALA A 123 -9.92 6.96 5.78
CA ALA A 123 -10.22 7.72 6.99
C ALA A 123 -9.26 8.91 7.17
N GLU A 124 -7.96 8.72 6.95
CA GLU A 124 -6.94 9.79 7.02
C GLU A 124 -7.18 10.91 6.01
N MET A 125 -7.71 10.58 4.82
CA MET A 125 -7.99 11.54 3.76
C MET A 125 -9.33 12.27 3.96
N ARG A 126 -10.34 11.60 4.54
CA ARG A 126 -11.65 12.19 4.80
C ARG A 126 -11.69 13.08 6.03
N GLN A 127 -11.04 12.66 7.12
CA GLN A 127 -11.01 13.35 8.42
C GLN A 127 -12.39 13.85 8.87
N SER A 128 -13.45 13.06 8.64
CA SER A 128 -14.83 13.54 8.69
C SER A 128 -15.51 13.36 10.06
N GLY A 129 -14.78 12.95 11.10
CA GLY A 129 -15.29 12.87 12.47
C GLY A 129 -14.78 11.67 13.26
N GLU A 130 -15.50 11.35 14.35
CA GLU A 130 -15.10 10.35 15.35
C GLU A 130 -14.89 8.94 14.78
N GLU A 131 -15.69 8.54 13.79
CA GLU A 131 -15.59 7.21 13.16
C GLU A 131 -14.27 7.04 12.38
N ASP A 132 -13.83 8.08 11.67
CA ASP A 132 -12.54 8.07 10.98
C ASP A 132 -11.39 8.00 12.00
N THR A 133 -11.48 8.78 13.09
CA THR A 133 -10.49 8.74 14.18
C THR A 133 -10.37 7.33 14.77
N LYS A 134 -11.48 6.69 15.13
CA LYS A 134 -11.50 5.31 15.65
C LYS A 134 -10.92 4.31 14.67
N THR A 135 -11.22 4.47 13.38
CA THR A 135 -10.67 3.61 12.32
C THR A 135 -9.15 3.75 12.23
N ILE A 136 -8.65 4.99 12.23
CA ILE A 136 -7.21 5.28 12.19
C ILE A 136 -6.51 4.68 13.40
N GLU A 137 -7.03 4.91 14.61
CA GLU A 137 -6.44 4.41 15.86
C GLU A 137 -6.39 2.88 15.89
N ARG A 138 -7.51 2.22 15.57
CA ARG A 138 -7.61 0.76 15.56
C ARG A 138 -6.60 0.13 14.61
N ILE A 139 -6.51 0.63 13.38
CA ILE A 139 -5.65 0.04 12.35
C ILE A 139 -4.18 0.38 12.62
N THR A 140 -3.88 1.59 13.10
CA THR A 140 -2.52 1.97 13.52
C THR A 140 -2.04 1.07 14.66
N LYS A 141 -2.90 0.79 15.64
CA LYS A 141 -2.59 -0.14 16.74
C LYS A 141 -2.28 -1.54 16.20
N ALA A 142 -3.14 -2.10 15.35
CA ALA A 142 -2.93 -3.41 14.76
C ALA A 142 -1.61 -3.50 13.97
N MET A 143 -1.26 -2.47 13.20
CA MET A 143 0.02 -2.42 12.48
C MET A 143 1.21 -2.40 13.44
N SER A 144 1.12 -1.65 14.55
CA SER A 144 2.18 -1.60 15.57
C SER A 144 2.34 -2.91 16.32
N GLU A 145 1.24 -3.63 16.57
CA GLU A 145 1.27 -4.97 17.17
C GLU A 145 1.94 -5.97 16.23
N TYR A 146 1.54 -5.98 14.95
CA TYR A 146 2.16 -6.83 13.93
C TYR A 146 3.69 -6.62 13.82
N GLU A 147 4.13 -5.36 13.78
CA GLU A 147 5.55 -5.01 13.71
C GLU A 147 6.35 -5.47 14.94
N LYS A 148 5.74 -5.54 16.13
CA LYS A 148 6.41 -6.00 17.36
C LYS A 148 6.49 -7.52 17.49
N GLU A 149 5.57 -8.23 16.86
CA GLU A 149 5.47 -9.69 16.94
C GLU A 149 6.39 -10.42 15.97
N HIS A 150 6.94 -9.73 14.97
CA HIS A 150 7.75 -10.29 13.88
C HIS A 150 9.12 -9.60 13.81
#